data_AF-A0A1F8LTN6-F1
#
_entry.id   AF-A0A1F8LTN6-F1
#
_cell.length_a   1.000
_cell.length_b   1.000
_cell.length_c   1.000
_cell.angle_alpha   90.00
_cell.angle_beta   90.00
_cell.angle_gamma   90.00
#
_symmetry.space_group_name_H-M   'P 1'
#
loop_
_entity.id
_entity.type
_entity.pdbx_description
1 polymer ?
#
loop_
_entity_poly.entity_id
_entity_poly.type
_entity_poly.pdbx_seq_one_letter_code
_entity_poly.pdbx_strand_id
1 'polypeptide(L)' 'MSKKEKVEARIRNNPKNVSLDDFEALINKYGRIEMGGKHAKARIGNATLTYKRVNPMPPEYVNDLLEIIDTL' A
#
# COMPACT_ATOMS: atom_id res chain seq x y z
N MET A 1 6.23 11.78 -15.94
CA MET A 1 5.77 10.91 -14.84
C MET A 1 5.65 9.48 -15.30
N SER A 2 6.45 8.59 -14.72
CA SER A 2 6.32 7.14 -14.85
C SER A 2 4.95 6.67 -14.33
N LYS A 3 4.45 5.54 -14.84
CA LYS A 3 3.16 4.95 -14.39
C LYS A 3 3.08 4.81 -12.87
N LYS A 4 4.22 4.52 -12.23
CA LYS A 4 4.32 4.36 -10.77
C LYS A 4 4.12 5.67 -9.99
N GLU A 5 4.60 6.80 -10.52
CA GLU A 5 4.41 8.12 -9.89
C GLU A 5 2.95 8.57 -9.98
N LYS A 6 2.28 8.23 -11.08
CA LYS A 6 0.84 8.51 -11.24
C LYS A 6 -0.02 7.72 -10.27
N VAL A 7 0.34 6.47 -9.97
CA VAL A 7 -0.38 5.62 -9.00
C VAL A 7 -0.29 6.22 -7.60
N GLU A 8 0.91 6.60 -7.16
CA GLU A 8 1.09 7.23 -5.84
C GLU A 8 0.32 8.54 -5.71
N ALA A 9 0.42 9.44 -6.70
CA ALA A 9 -0.33 10.69 -6.70
C ALA A 9 -1.85 10.44 -6.65
N ARG A 10 -2.35 9.40 -7.32
CA ARG A 10 -3.76 9.01 -7.27
C ARG A 10 -4.18 8.53 -5.89
N ILE A 11 -3.36 7.68 -5.25
CA ILE A 11 -3.61 7.15 -3.91
C ILE A 11 -3.62 8.29 -2.88
N ARG A 12 -2.64 9.20 -2.94
CA ARG A 12 -2.57 10.38 -2.05
C ARG A 12 -3.76 11.33 -2.22
N ASN A 13 -4.25 11.51 -3.46
CA ASN A 13 -5.40 12.36 -3.74
C ASN A 13 -6.74 11.71 -3.34
N ASN A 14 -6.85 10.38 -3.34
CA ASN A 14 -8.08 9.68 -2.97
C ASN A 14 -7.79 8.34 -2.26
N PRO A 15 -7.45 8.36 -0.96
CA PRO A 15 -7.12 7.16 -0.20
C PRO A 15 -8.34 6.25 0.07
N LYS A 16 -9.57 6.72 -0.20
CA LYS A 16 -10.80 5.96 0.09
C LYS A 16 -11.19 4.96 -0.99
N ASN A 17 -10.63 5.08 -2.20
CA ASN A 17 -11.01 4.25 -3.35
C ASN A 17 -9.77 3.68 -4.04
N VAL A 18 -8.96 2.97 -3.26
CA VAL A 18 -7.72 2.35 -3.75
C VAL A 18 -7.99 0.88 -4.05
N SER A 19 -7.63 0.45 -5.26
CA SER A 19 -7.71 -0.96 -5.63
C SER A 19 -6.62 -1.75 -4.91
N LEU A 20 -6.87 -3.04 -4.67
CA LEU A 20 -5.84 -3.93 -4.12
C LEU A 20 -4.57 -3.90 -4.98
N ASP A 21 -4.70 -3.89 -6.30
CA ASP A 21 -3.57 -3.87 -7.23
C ASP A 21 -2.74 -2.59 -7.12
N ASP A 22 -3.40 -1.43 -7.00
CA ASP A 22 -2.70 -0.15 -6.79
C ASP A 22 -1.99 -0.10 -5.44
N PHE A 23 -2.65 -0.62 -4.40
CA PHE A 23 -2.09 -0.71 -3.05
C PHE A 23 -0.85 -1.61 -3.02
N GLU A 24 -0.94 -2.81 -3.61
CA GLU A 24 0.17 -3.74 -3.70
C GLU A 24 1.29 -3.25 -4.63
N ALA A 25 0.96 -2.52 -5.70
CA ALA A 25 1.94 -1.85 -6.54
C ALA A 25 2.72 -0.76 -5.77
N LEU A 26 2.05 -0.04 -4.87
CA LEU A 26 2.69 0.95 -4.01
C LEU A 26 3.61 0.28 -2.99
N ILE A 27 3.16 -0.80 -2.34
CA ILE A 27 4.02 -1.58 -1.43
C ILE A 27 5.26 -2.09 -2.15
N ASN A 28 5.11 -2.69 -3.34
CA ASN A 28 6.25 -3.20 -4.11
C ASN A 28 7.19 -2.10 -4.65
N LYS A 29 6.77 -0.83 -4.62
CA LYS A 29 7.64 0.31 -4.94
C LYS A 29 8.59 0.64 -3.79
N TYR A 30 8.11 0.57 -2.54
CA TYR A 30 8.88 0.96 -1.34
C TYR A 30 9.42 -0.22 -0.54
N GLY A 31 8.99 -1.45 -0.86
CA GLY A 31 9.31 -2.63 -0.11
C GLY A 31 8.87 -3.91 -0.82
N ARG A 32 8.33 -4.85 -0.06
CA ARG A 32 7.87 -6.15 -0.57
C ARG A 32 6.66 -6.67 0.19
N ILE A 33 5.91 -7.55 -0.46
CA ILE A 33 4.78 -8.26 0.14
C ILE A 33 5.21 -9.67 0.51
N GLU A 34 5.04 -10.02 1.78
CA GLU A 34 5.18 -11.37 2.31
C GLU A 34 3.76 -11.96 2.47
N MET A 35 3.44 -12.92 1.59
CA MET A 35 2.16 -13.63 1.64
C MET A 35 2.15 -14.59 2.82
N GLY A 36 1.23 -14.38 3.76
CA GLY A 36 0.91 -15.32 4.83
C GLY A 36 -0.38 -16.09 4.53
N GLY A 37 -0.83 -16.91 5.48
CA GLY A 37 -2.07 -17.70 5.34
C GLY A 37 -3.31 -16.81 5.16
N LYS A 38 -3.79 -16.17 6.24
CA LYS A 38 -5.05 -15.40 6.24
C LYS A 38 -4.89 -13.91 5.90
N HIS A 39 -3.70 -13.36 6.09
CA HIS A 39 -3.39 -11.93 5.86
C HIS A 39 -2.06 -11.79 5.14
N ALA A 40 -1.93 -10.75 4.31
CA ALA A 40 -0.70 -10.36 3.68
C ALA A 40 0.08 -9.39 4.59
N LYS A 41 1.40 -9.43 4.51
CA LYS A 41 2.28 -8.53 5.27
C LYS A 41 3.12 -7.72 4.31
N ALA A 42 2.98 -6.40 4.31
CA ALA A 42 3.87 -5.48 3.63
C ALA A 42 5.07 -5.19 4.54
N ARG A 43 6.29 -5.44 4.06
CA ARG A 43 7.51 -4.95 4.70
C ARG A 43 8.07 -3.79 3.90
N ILE A 44 8.19 -2.64 4.55
CA ILE A 44 8.58 -1.37 3.93
C ILE A 44 9.64 -0.75 4.84
N GLY A 45 10.89 -0.76 4.40
CA GLY A 45 12.03 -0.43 5.27
C GLY A 45 12.02 -1.30 6.55
N ASN A 46 11.99 -0.63 7.71
CA ASN A 46 11.89 -1.27 9.03
C ASN A 46 10.45 -1.43 9.52
N ALA A 47 9.46 -0.90 8.81
CA ALA A 47 8.05 -1.01 9.15
C ALA A 47 7.42 -2.27 8.55
N THR A 48 6.41 -2.80 9.24
CA THR A 48 5.59 -3.92 8.76
C THR A 48 4.12 -3.57 8.90
N LEU A 49 3.37 -3.64 7.80
CA LEU A 49 1.93 -3.42 7.76
C LEU A 49 1.23 -4.75 7.43
N THR A 50 0.36 -5.22 8.31
CA THR A 50 -0.46 -6.41 8.05
C THR A 50 -1.81 -5.97 7.53
N TYR A 51 -2.25 -6.52 6.39
CA TYR A 51 -3.50 -6.15 5.76
C TYR A 51 -4.26 -7.36 5.22
N LYS A 52 -5.58 -7.19 5.10
CA LYS A 52 -6.44 -8.16 4.43
C LYS A 52 -6.53 -7.80 2.96
N ARG A 53 -6.32 -8.78 2.07
CA ARG A 53 -6.47 -8.60 0.62
C ARG A 53 -7.95 -8.55 0.25
N VAL A 54 -8.51 -7.34 0.23
CA VAL A 54 -9.90 -7.06 -0.19
C VAL A 54 -9.89 -5.94 -1.22
N ASN A 55 -10.92 -5.87 -2.05
CA ASN A 55 -11.05 -4.83 -3.07
C ASN A 55 -12.45 -4.20 -2.98
N PRO A 56 -12.59 -2.89 -2.76
CA PRO A 56 -11.53 -1.90 -2.54
C PRO A 56 -10.79 -2.09 -1.20
N MET A 57 -9.57 -1.56 -1.12
CA MET A 57 -8.80 -1.56 0.12
C MET A 57 -9.42 -0.61 1.15
N PRO A 58 -9.53 -1.03 2.43
CA PRO A 58 -9.95 -0.17 3.51
C PRO A 58 -9.06 1.08 3.60
N PRO A 59 -9.64 2.28 3.75
CA PRO A 59 -8.87 3.53 3.79
C PRO A 59 -7.85 3.57 4.94
N GLU A 60 -8.13 2.88 6.04
CA GLU A 60 -7.22 2.77 7.20
C GLU A 60 -5.86 2.17 6.77
N TYR A 61 -5.86 1.02 6.09
CA TYR A 61 -4.62 0.41 5.59
C TYR A 61 -3.89 1.28 4.58
N VAL A 62 -4.63 2.05 3.77
CA VAL A 62 -4.04 2.99 2.81
C VAL A 62 -3.34 4.14 3.52
N ASN A 63 -3.98 4.72 4.54
CA ASN A 63 -3.40 5.80 5.33
C ASN A 63 -2.17 5.31 6.10
N ASP A 64 -2.25 4.14 6.76
CA ASP A 64 -1.11 3.54 7.45
C ASP A 64 0.09 3.33 6.51
N LEU A 65 -0.19 2.85 5.28
CA LEU A 65 0.84 2.69 4.25
C LEU A 65 1.49 4.02 3.87
N LEU A 66 0.69 5.07 3.69
CA LEU A 66 1.21 6.40 3.36
C LEU A 66 2.04 7.00 4.49
N GLU A 67 1.59 6.87 5.74
CA GLU A 67 2.36 7.30 6.92
C GLU A 67 3.70 6.58 7.02
N ILE A 68 3.72 5.26 6.78
CA ILE A 68 4.96 4.48 6.72
C ILE A 68 5.89 5.01 5.61
N ILE A 69 5.35 5.29 4.43
CA ILE A 69 6.15 5.80 3.31
C ILE A 69 6.72 7.19 3.61
N ASP A 70 5.94 8.06 4.27
CA ASP A 70 6.35 9.42 4.60
C ASP A 70 7.40 9.48 5.73
N THR A 71 7.63 8.35 6.44
CA THR A 71 8.65 8.22 7.50
C THR A 71 9.95 7.53 7.06
N LEU A 72 10.05 7.11 5.79
CA LEU A 72 11.28 6.56 5.17
C LEU A 72 12.26 7.66 4.76
#